data_AF-A0A1Y2VL18-F1
#
_entry.id   AF-A0A1Y2VL18-F1
#
_cell.length_a   1.000
_cell.length_b   1.000
_cell.length_c   1.000
_cell.angle_alpha   90.00
_cell.angle_beta   90.00
_cell.angle_gamma   90.00
#
_symmetry.space_group_name_H-M   'P 1'
#
loop_
_entity.id
_entity.type
_entity.pdbx_description
1 polymer ?
#
loop_
_entity_poly.entity_id
_entity_poly.type
_entity_poly.pdbx_seq_one_letter_code
_entity_poly.pdbx_strand_id
1 'polypeptide(L)' 'MTVTPIFSFDRDWDANTALIDQASKLVTIRLEDGLNLVDLYLAALEGVMGLPEDTIAWLWYRALAVIIQELLEEPKAKL' A
#
# COMPACT_ATOMS: atom_id res chain seq x y z
N MET A 1 -14.55 -16.78 -9.71
CA MET A 1 -14.07 -16.52 -8.34
C MET A 1 -13.67 -15.06 -8.31
N THR A 2 -14.27 -14.23 -7.47
CA THR A 2 -13.84 -12.84 -7.30
C THR A 2 -12.53 -12.86 -6.52
N VAL A 3 -11.43 -12.55 -7.17
CA VAL A 3 -10.13 -12.40 -6.52
C VAL A 3 -10.24 -11.22 -5.56
N THR A 4 -10.01 -11.45 -4.28
CA THR A 4 -9.99 -10.37 -3.29
C THR A 4 -8.76 -9.51 -3.53
N PRO A 5 -8.89 -8.18 -3.69
CA PRO A 5 -7.75 -7.31 -3.92
C PRO A 5 -6.85 -7.24 -2.68
N ILE A 6 -5.53 -7.16 -2.92
CA ILE A 6 -4.48 -7.03 -1.89
C ILE A 6 -4.76 -5.81 -1.00
N PHE A 7 -5.05 -4.67 -1.62
CA PHE A 7 -5.47 -3.43 -0.96
C PHE A 7 -6.88 -3.05 -1.40
N SER A 8 -7.74 -2.71 -0.44
CA SER A 8 -9.10 -2.22 -0.69
C SER A 8 -9.37 -1.03 0.20
N PHE A 9 -9.59 0.14 -0.40
CA PHE A 9 -9.89 1.35 0.35
C PHE A 9 -11.11 1.16 1.28
N ASP A 10 -12.22 0.63 0.76
CA ASP A 10 -13.44 0.42 1.56
C ASP A 10 -13.27 -0.51 2.77
N ARG A 11 -12.31 -1.44 2.69
CA ARG A 11 -12.02 -2.43 3.74
C ARG A 11 -10.96 -1.95 4.72
N ASP A 12 -9.90 -1.33 4.20
CA ASP A 12 -8.66 -1.11 4.92
C ASP A 12 -8.50 0.34 5.40
N TRP A 13 -9.39 1.26 5.00
CA TRP A 13 -9.35 2.67 5.41
C TRP A 13 -9.73 2.88 6.89
N ASP A 14 -8.92 3.67 7.60
CA ASP A 14 -9.23 4.14 8.94
C ASP A 14 -9.16 5.68 9.00
N ALA A 15 -10.31 6.31 9.17
CA ALA A 15 -10.44 7.76 9.25
C ALA A 15 -9.83 8.38 10.53
N ASN A 16 -9.54 7.57 11.55
CA ASN A 16 -8.99 8.04 12.82
C ASN A 16 -7.46 7.91 12.89
N THR A 17 -6.83 7.33 11.87
CA THR A 17 -5.38 7.13 11.80
C THR A 17 -4.78 8.02 10.72
N ALA A 18 -3.64 8.64 11.02
CA ALA A 18 -2.92 9.45 10.03
C ALA A 18 -2.55 8.61 8.81
N LEU A 19 -2.62 9.23 7.62
CA LEU A 19 -2.48 8.55 6.32
C LEU A 19 -1.23 7.67 6.21
N ILE A 20 -0.07 8.21 6.60
CA ILE A 20 1.21 7.51 6.50
C ILE A 20 1.27 6.37 7.52
N ASP A 21 0.77 6.58 8.74
CA ASP A 21 0.75 5.55 9.78
C ASP A 21 -0.12 4.35 9.39
N GLN A 22 -1.31 4.59 8.83
CA GLN A 22 -2.17 3.50 8.37
C GLN A 22 -1.57 2.77 7.17
N ALA A 23 -0.95 3.50 6.23
CA ALA A 23 -0.31 2.89 5.07
C ALA A 23 0.87 2.00 5.50
N SER A 24 1.74 2.48 6.39
CA SER A 24 2.87 1.70 6.92
C SER A 24 2.40 0.47 7.67
N LYS A 25 1.42 0.61 8.57
CA LYS A 25 0.83 -0.53 9.30
C LYS A 25 0.25 -1.57 8.35
N LEU A 26 -0.48 -1.14 7.32
CA LEU A 26 -1.10 -2.03 6.37
C LEU A 26 -0.07 -2.78 5.51
N VAL A 27 0.98 -2.10 5.07
CA VAL A 27 2.09 -2.75 4.35
C VAL A 27 2.74 -3.83 5.22
N THR A 28 3.02 -3.52 6.49
CA THR A 28 3.57 -4.51 7.44
C THR A 28 2.65 -5.73 7.59
N ILE A 29 1.35 -5.52 7.78
CA ILE A 29 0.37 -6.62 7.90
C ILE A 29 0.41 -7.51 6.65
N ARG A 30 0.44 -6.91 5.45
CA ARG A 30 0.47 -7.67 4.20
C ARG A 30 1.78 -8.46 4.01
N LEU A 31 2.90 -7.92 4.48
CA LEU A 31 4.17 -8.65 4.50
C LEU A 31 4.13 -9.82 5.50
N GLU A 32 3.53 -9.64 6.67
CA GLU A 32 3.29 -10.69 7.66
C GLU A 32 2.34 -11.79 7.14
N ASP A 33 1.38 -11.42 6.29
CA ASP A 33 0.50 -12.34 5.56
C ASP A 33 1.25 -13.16 4.47
N GLY A 34 2.54 -12.87 4.23
CA GLY A 34 3.39 -13.58 3.29
C GLY A 34 3.40 -13.02 1.85
N LEU A 35 2.82 -11.84 1.63
CA LEU A 35 2.93 -11.14 0.34
C LEU A 35 4.33 -10.53 0.19
N ASN A 36 4.83 -10.47 -1.04
CA ASN A 36 6.13 -9.86 -1.32
C ASN A 36 5.99 -8.38 -1.72
N LEU A 37 7.03 -7.59 -1.46
CA LEU A 37 7.04 -6.14 -1.72
C LEU A 37 6.71 -5.78 -3.18
N VAL A 38 7.10 -6.59 -4.17
CA VAL A 38 6.86 -6.30 -5.58
C VAL A 38 5.36 -6.38 -5.89
N ASP A 39 4.69 -7.44 -5.42
CA ASP A 39 3.24 -7.58 -5.60
C ASP A 39 2.45 -6.49 -4.87
N LEU A 40 2.90 -6.11 -3.67
CA LEU A 40 2.31 -4.97 -2.94
C LEU A 40 2.47 -3.67 -3.73
N TYR A 41 3.65 -3.43 -4.30
CA TYR A 41 3.91 -2.22 -5.07
C TYR A 41 3.05 -2.14 -6.32
N LEU A 42 2.95 -3.24 -7.08
CA LEU A 42 2.08 -3.31 -8.26
C LEU A 42 0.62 -3.08 -7.90
N ALA A 43 0.12 -3.71 -6.82
CA ALA A 43 -1.24 -3.50 -6.35
C ALA A 43 -1.50 -2.04 -5.91
N ALA A 44 -0.53 -1.39 -5.28
CA ALA A 44 -0.64 0.02 -4.93
C ALA A 44 -0.68 0.91 -6.18
N LEU A 45 0.18 0.64 -7.17
CA LEU A 45 0.21 1.37 -8.44
C LEU A 45 -1.09 1.20 -9.25
N GLU A 46 -1.67 -0.01 -9.27
CA GLU A 46 -2.97 -0.26 -9.90
C GLU A 46 -4.06 0.66 -9.30
N GLY A 47 -4.08 0.82 -7.97
CA GLY A 47 -4.98 1.74 -7.29
C GLY A 47 -4.72 3.21 -7.62
N VAL A 48 -3.45 3.62 -7.71
CA VAL A 48 -3.06 4.98 -8.12
C VAL A 48 -3.51 5.28 -9.56
N MET A 49 -3.34 4.34 -10.49
CA MET A 49 -3.73 4.51 -11.89
C MET A 49 -5.24 4.41 -12.11
N GLY A 50 -5.94 3.68 -11.24
CA GLY A 50 -7.37 3.40 -11.39
C GLY A 50 -8.30 4.45 -10.77
N LEU A 51 -7.78 5.43 -10.04
CA LEU A 51 -8.57 6.40 -9.28
C LEU A 51 -8.25 7.86 -9.68
N PRO A 52 -9.23 8.78 -9.59
CA PRO A 52 -8.97 10.21 -9.79
C PRO A 52 -8.06 10.80 -8.71
N GLU A 53 -7.11 11.65 -9.12
CA GLU A 53 -6.05 12.20 -8.24
C GLU A 53 -6.57 13.09 -7.10
N ASP A 54 -7.78 13.62 -7.21
CA ASP A 54 -8.43 14.48 -6.22
C ASP A 54 -9.15 13.72 -5.11
N THR A 55 -9.06 12.38 -5.11
CA THR A 55 -9.73 11.53 -4.13
C THR A 55 -8.83 11.12 -2.97
N ILE A 56 -9.42 10.98 -1.78
CA ILE A 56 -8.71 10.45 -0.59
C ILE A 56 -8.22 9.01 -0.83
N ALA A 57 -8.96 8.22 -1.61
CA ALA A 57 -8.57 6.86 -1.95
C ALA A 57 -7.31 6.85 -2.81
N TRP A 58 -7.22 7.73 -3.82
CA TRP A 58 -6.00 7.88 -4.61
C TRP A 58 -4.80 8.27 -3.74
N LEU A 59 -4.98 9.25 -2.85
CA LEU A 59 -3.93 9.69 -1.93
C LEU A 59 -3.46 8.56 -1.02
N TRP A 60 -4.37 7.69 -0.57
CA TRP A 60 -4.08 6.50 0.22
C TRP A 60 -3.28 5.45 -0.56
N TYR A 61 -3.69 5.11 -1.78
CA TYR A 61 -2.90 4.24 -2.65
C TYR A 61 -1.51 4.82 -2.97
N ARG A 62 -1.42 6.15 -3.11
CA ARG A 62 -0.14 6.81 -3.33
C ARG A 62 0.78 6.72 -2.12
N ALA A 63 0.25 6.88 -0.90
CA ALA A 63 1.00 6.69 0.33
C ALA A 63 1.54 5.26 0.46
N LEU A 64 0.73 4.25 0.16
CA LEU A 64 1.16 2.85 0.11
C LEU A 64 2.31 2.66 -0.88
N ALA A 65 2.17 3.17 -2.11
CA ALA A 65 3.19 3.04 -3.15
C ALA A 65 4.53 3.67 -2.73
N VAL A 66 4.50 4.85 -2.09
CA VAL A 66 5.72 5.52 -1.61
C VAL A 66 6.42 4.70 -0.54
N ILE A 67 5.70 4.23 0.49
CA ILE A 67 6.29 3.43 1.57
C ILE A 67 6.89 2.13 1.03
N ILE A 68 6.19 1.44 0.13
CA ILE A 68 6.69 0.20 -0.45
C ILE A 68 7.92 0.47 -1.34
N GLN A 69 7.93 1.57 -2.10
CA GLN A 69 9.09 1.98 -2.88
C GLN A 69 10.30 2.26 -1.99
N GLU A 70 10.11 2.97 -0.87
CA GLU A 70 11.18 3.20 0.11
C GLU A 70 11.76 1.87 0.62
N LEU A 71 10.91 0.91 1.00
CA LEU A 71 11.35 -0.42 1.44
C LEU A 71 12.05 -1.24 0.35
N LEU A 72 11.70 -1.04 -0.93
CA LEU A 72 12.38 -1.66 -2.07
C LEU A 72 13.75 -1.02 -2.34
N GLU A 73 13.86 0.29 -2.12
CA GLU A 73 15.07 1.09 -2.34
C GLU A 73 16.04 1.04 -1.17
N GLU A 74 15.58 0.65 0.04
CA GLU A 74 16.45 0.40 1.18
C GLU A 74 17.56 -0.57 0.75
N PRO A 75 18.82 -0.09 0.59
CA PRO A 75 19.90 -0.99 0.25
C PRO A 75 19.98 -1.97 1.40
N LYS A 76 20.03 -3.29 1.11
CA LYS A 76 20.33 -4.33 2.11
C LYS A 76 21.51 -3.85 2.96
N ALA A 77 21.23 -3.22 4.08
CA ALA A 77 22.21 -2.41 4.77
C ALA A 77 23.10 -3.37 5.53
N LYS A 78 24.20 -3.75 4.89
CA LYS A 78 25.41 -4.36 5.44
C LYS A 78 25.15 -5.45 6.49
N LEU A 79 25.06 -6.69 6.00
CA LEU A 79 25.65 -7.83 6.72
C LEU A 79 27.14 -7.89 6.41
#